data_AF-A0A9E3W104-F1
#
_entry.id   AF-A0A9E3W104-F1
#
_cell.length_a   1.000
_cell.length_b   1.000
_cell.length_c   1.000
_cell.angle_alpha   90.00
_cell.angle_beta   90.00
_cell.angle_gamma   90.00
#
_symmetry.space_group_name_H-M   'P 1'
#
loop_
_entity.id
_entity.type
_entity.pdbx_description
1 polymer ?
#
loop_
_entity_poly.entity_id
_entity_poly.type
_entity_poly.pdbx_seq_one_letter_code
_entity_poly.pdbx_strand_id
1 'polypeptide(L)'
;RNGNLKLHHFYTGNVQLNAKVEVSKIISAVCFDHQYLYATAKDLQSGKYWLLLFFRASGVLHKQVEMPFETQDMLPASDSSGVFFMASNETGSTQIFSLDVETEVVELKSTISDFEFIPPAASQNELIYLRNKKQIISWSSSTSERRIMALGTEIKGMATSPEILDRVYYIDSYFVHFTNSDNLGGLAAGNELHVIALIKE
;
A
#
# COMPACT_ATOMS: atom_id res chain seq x y z
N ARG A 1 -3.39 -23.73 4.64
CA ARG A 1 -2.87 -22.89 5.75
C ARG A 1 -1.38 -23.20 5.99
N ASN A 2 -0.54 -22.99 4.97
CA ASN A 2 0.93 -22.99 5.12
C ASN A 2 1.39 -21.59 4.71
N GLY A 3 2.05 -20.90 5.63
CA GLY A 3 2.43 -19.49 5.56
C GLY A 3 3.57 -19.20 4.59
N ASN A 4 3.57 -19.79 3.39
CA ASN A 4 4.55 -19.40 2.39
C ASN A 4 4.01 -18.20 1.60
N LEU A 5 4.75 -17.10 1.64
CA LEU A 5 4.55 -15.97 0.75
C LEU A 5 5.16 -16.31 -0.60
N LYS A 6 4.33 -16.28 -1.64
CA LYS A 6 4.78 -16.47 -3.02
C LYS A 6 4.50 -15.22 -3.82
N LEU A 7 5.54 -14.65 -4.41
CA LEU A 7 5.38 -13.62 -5.44
C LEU A 7 5.31 -14.33 -6.79
N HIS A 8 4.23 -14.11 -7.54
CA HIS A 8 4.07 -14.68 -8.87
C HIS A 8 4.28 -13.62 -9.93
N HIS A 9 4.98 -13.98 -11.01
CA HIS A 9 4.96 -13.20 -12.22
C HIS A 9 3.64 -13.44 -12.95
N PHE A 10 2.79 -12.42 -13.04
CA PHE A 10 1.43 -12.57 -13.54
C PHE A 10 1.37 -13.19 -14.94
N TYR A 11 2.20 -12.72 -15.87
CA TYR A 11 2.16 -13.19 -17.27
C TYR A 11 2.65 -14.62 -17.47
N THR A 12 3.56 -15.10 -16.62
CA THR A 12 4.15 -16.44 -16.80
C THR A 12 3.66 -17.44 -15.75
N GLY A 13 2.96 -16.99 -14.72
CA GLY A 13 2.58 -17.79 -13.55
C GLY A 13 3.74 -18.22 -12.65
N ASN A 14 4.98 -17.94 -13.05
CA ASN A 14 6.18 -18.40 -12.35
C ASN A 14 6.29 -17.76 -10.98
N VAL A 15 6.64 -18.57 -9.99
CA VAL A 15 7.02 -18.08 -8.66
C VAL A 15 8.35 -17.36 -8.78
N GLN A 16 8.34 -16.05 -8.57
CA GLN A 16 9.53 -15.21 -8.52
C GLN A 16 10.21 -15.24 -7.16
N LEU A 17 9.44 -15.46 -6.09
CA LEU A 17 9.93 -15.47 -4.72
C LEU A 17 9.12 -16.46 -3.89
N ASN A 18 9.79 -17.21 -3.03
CA ASN A 18 9.15 -18.04 -2.03
C ASN A 18 9.76 -17.77 -0.64
N ALA A 19 8.98 -17.13 0.23
CA ALA A 19 9.37 -16.78 1.59
C ALA A 19 8.56 -17.62 2.57
N LYS A 20 9.24 -18.22 3.55
CA LYS A 20 8.59 -19.04 4.58
C LYS A 20 8.23 -18.16 5.77
N VAL A 21 6.95 -18.20 6.17
CA VAL A 21 6.43 -17.60 7.39
C VAL A 21 5.97 -18.71 8.32
N GLU A 22 6.19 -18.51 9.62
CA GLU A 22 5.69 -19.41 10.66
C GLU A 22 4.17 -19.62 10.56
N VAL A 23 3.72 -20.85 10.80
CA VAL A 23 2.30 -21.24 10.71
C VAL A 23 1.39 -20.57 11.75
N SER A 24 1.96 -20.02 12.84
CA SER A 24 1.23 -19.24 13.85
C SER A 24 0.89 -17.83 13.38
N LYS A 25 1.53 -17.33 12.33
CA LYS A 25 1.39 -15.96 11.85
C LYS A 25 0.40 -15.88 10.68
N ILE A 26 -0.58 -14.99 10.76
CA ILE A 26 -1.47 -14.62 9.65
C ILE A 26 -0.95 -13.33 9.02
N ILE A 27 -0.67 -13.37 7.72
CA ILE A 27 -0.30 -12.18 6.95
C ILE A 27 -1.52 -11.28 6.74
N SER A 28 -1.38 -9.99 7.06
CA SER A 28 -2.44 -8.99 6.86
C SER A 28 -2.18 -8.10 5.64
N ALA A 29 -0.94 -7.69 5.39
CA ALA A 29 -0.56 -6.91 4.21
C ALA A 29 0.83 -7.31 3.67
N VAL A 30 1.08 -7.01 2.39
CA VAL A 30 2.35 -7.26 1.71
C VAL A 30 2.67 -6.12 0.74
N CYS A 31 3.93 -5.74 0.67
CA CYS A 31 4.45 -4.81 -0.33
C CYS A 31 5.92 -5.16 -0.63
N PHE A 32 6.51 -4.61 -1.68
CA PHE A 32 7.89 -4.91 -2.02
C PHE A 32 8.54 -3.73 -2.75
N ASP A 33 9.86 -3.63 -2.64
CA ASP A 33 10.70 -2.72 -3.44
C ASP A 33 11.73 -3.52 -4.24
N HIS A 34 12.85 -2.89 -4.64
CA HIS A 34 13.92 -3.59 -5.36
C HIS A 34 14.72 -4.56 -4.48
N GLN A 35 14.79 -4.34 -3.17
CA GLN A 35 15.60 -5.13 -2.23
C GLN A 35 14.77 -6.12 -1.42
N TYR A 36 13.61 -5.72 -0.94
CA TYR A 36 12.86 -6.45 0.07
C TYR A 36 11.42 -6.75 -0.34
N LEU A 37 10.93 -7.89 0.12
CA LEU A 37 9.52 -8.18 0.31
C LEU A 37 9.20 -7.92 1.78
N TYR A 38 8.23 -7.05 2.02
CA TYR A 38 7.69 -6.76 3.33
C TYR A 38 6.39 -7.52 3.53
N ALA A 39 6.16 -8.02 4.74
CA ALA A 39 4.88 -8.59 5.13
C ALA A 39 4.56 -8.23 6.57
N THR A 40 3.35 -7.73 6.81
CA THR A 40 2.84 -7.58 8.18
C THR A 40 2.06 -8.81 8.58
N ALA A 41 2.20 -9.20 9.84
CA ALA A 41 1.62 -10.44 10.34
C ALA A 41 1.11 -10.29 11.76
N LYS A 42 -0.02 -10.95 12.05
CA LYS A 42 -0.52 -11.16 13.41
C LYS A 42 -0.15 -12.56 13.87
N ASP A 43 0.58 -12.66 14.97
CA ASP A 43 0.83 -13.93 15.63
C ASP A 43 -0.42 -14.34 16.43
N LEU A 44 -1.02 -15.47 16.07
CA LEU A 44 -2.23 -15.98 16.70
C LEU A 44 -2.03 -16.48 18.13
N GLN A 45 -0.80 -16.83 18.51
CA GLN A 45 -0.51 -17.33 19.85
C GLN A 45 -0.31 -16.18 20.83
N SER A 46 0.46 -15.18 20.44
CA SER A 46 0.80 -14.04 21.30
C SER A 46 -0.13 -12.84 21.13
N GLY A 47 -0.89 -12.77 20.04
CA GLY A 47 -1.68 -11.60 19.66
C GLY A 47 -0.86 -10.42 19.14
N LYS A 48 0.48 -10.56 19.08
CA LYS A 48 1.40 -9.50 18.66
C LYS A 48 1.39 -9.30 17.15
N TYR A 49 1.71 -8.07 16.73
CA TYR A 49 1.88 -7.71 15.33
C TYR A 49 3.36 -7.62 14.99
N TRP A 50 3.70 -8.05 13.78
CA TRP A 50 5.08 -8.13 13.30
C TRP A 50 5.17 -7.55 11.89
N LEU A 51 6.26 -6.85 11.62
CA LEU A 51 6.76 -6.65 10.27
C LEU A 51 7.86 -7.66 10.00
N LEU A 52 7.75 -8.37 8.88
CA LEU A 52 8.70 -9.36 8.41
C LEU A 52 9.33 -8.85 7.12
N LEU A 53 10.66 -8.81 7.06
CA LEU A 53 11.41 -8.37 5.91
C LEU A 53 12.17 -9.54 5.32
N PHE A 54 11.94 -9.81 4.04
CA PHE A 54 12.60 -10.87 3.30
C PHE A 54 13.42 -10.27 2.17
N PHE A 55 14.62 -10.76 1.93
CA PHE A 55 15.35 -10.39 0.71
C PHE A 55 14.54 -10.82 -0.51
N ARG A 56 14.22 -9.89 -1.41
CA ARG A 56 13.42 -10.16 -2.59
C ARG A 56 14.07 -11.20 -3.52
N ALA A 57 15.39 -11.17 -3.62
CA ALA A 57 16.13 -12.08 -4.50
C ALA A 57 16.07 -13.55 -4.04
N SER A 58 15.87 -13.82 -2.75
CA SER A 58 16.01 -15.17 -2.17
C SER A 58 14.82 -15.65 -1.34
N GLY A 59 13.96 -14.74 -0.89
CA GLY A 59 12.90 -15.03 0.07
C GLY A 59 13.40 -15.34 1.48
N VAL A 60 14.69 -15.13 1.77
CA VAL A 60 15.28 -15.34 3.11
C VAL A 60 14.85 -14.22 4.05
N LEU A 61 14.39 -14.58 5.25
CA LEU A 61 14.06 -13.61 6.30
C LEU A 61 15.33 -12.85 6.70
N HIS A 62 15.30 -11.54 6.49
CA HIS A 62 16.36 -10.61 6.84
C HIS A 62 16.16 -10.05 8.25
N LYS A 63 14.95 -9.56 8.54
CA LYS A 63 14.63 -8.86 9.79
C LYS A 63 13.18 -9.06 10.19
N GLN A 64 12.91 -8.98 11.50
CA GLN A 64 11.56 -8.93 12.05
C GLN A 64 11.47 -7.82 13.10
N VAL A 65 10.39 -7.03 13.07
CA VAL A 65 10.17 -5.89 13.97
C VAL A 65 8.78 -6.02 14.58
N GLU A 66 8.67 -5.87 15.91
CA GLU A 66 7.37 -5.87 16.59
C GLU A 66 6.64 -4.56 16.32
N MET A 67 5.40 -4.64 15.86
CA MET A 67 4.58 -3.49 15.52
C MET A 67 3.59 -3.20 16.65
N PRO A 68 3.41 -1.92 17.05
CA PRO A 68 2.51 -1.57 18.14
C PRO A 68 1.02 -1.54 17.72
N PHE A 69 0.71 -1.81 16.45
CA PHE A 69 -0.64 -1.71 15.89
C PHE A 69 -0.91 -2.77 14.81
N GLU A 70 -2.19 -3.04 14.57
CA GLU A 70 -2.64 -3.85 13.44
C GLU A 70 -2.52 -3.03 12.15
N THR A 71 -1.69 -3.50 11.22
CA THR A 71 -1.54 -2.86 9.92
C THR A 71 -2.63 -3.36 8.97
N GLN A 72 -3.36 -2.42 8.35
CA GLN A 72 -4.32 -2.72 7.30
C GLN A 72 -3.65 -2.81 5.94
N ASP A 73 -2.67 -1.93 5.67
CA ASP A 73 -1.86 -1.98 4.47
C ASP A 73 -0.56 -1.18 4.65
N MET A 74 0.33 -1.29 3.66
CA MET A 74 1.61 -0.62 3.68
C MET A 74 2.18 -0.37 2.28
N LEU A 75 3.11 0.58 2.20
CA LEU A 75 3.87 0.92 1.00
C LEU A 75 5.35 1.07 1.31
N PRO A 76 6.26 0.68 0.41
CA PRO A 76 7.66 1.04 0.55
C PRO A 76 7.82 2.57 0.46
N ALA A 77 8.73 3.13 1.25
CA ALA A 77 9.16 4.51 1.07
C ALA A 77 10.05 4.64 -0.18
N SER A 78 10.07 5.83 -0.77
CA SER A 78 10.86 6.17 -1.97
C SER A 78 12.36 5.97 -1.79
N ASP A 79 12.86 6.18 -0.58
CA ASP A 79 14.28 6.11 -0.20
C ASP A 79 14.76 4.68 0.07
N SER A 80 13.88 3.68 0.04
CA SER A 80 14.14 2.26 0.34
C SER A 80 14.66 1.94 1.74
N SER A 81 14.74 2.94 2.63
CA SER A 81 15.08 2.75 4.05
C SER A 81 13.85 2.61 4.94
N GLY A 82 12.66 2.90 4.42
CA GLY A 82 11.44 2.91 5.22
C GLY A 82 10.22 2.26 4.58
N VAL A 83 9.19 2.12 5.40
CA VAL A 83 7.86 1.63 5.00
C VAL A 83 6.81 2.55 5.62
N PHE A 84 5.82 2.94 4.83
CA PHE A 84 4.62 3.58 5.33
C PHE A 84 3.58 2.53 5.70
N PHE A 85 2.98 2.66 6.87
CA PHE A 85 1.92 1.81 7.38
C PHE A 85 0.65 2.59 7.49
N MET A 86 -0.45 1.94 7.18
CA MET A 86 -1.78 2.47 7.42
C MET A 86 -2.53 1.56 8.35
N ALA A 87 -3.08 2.18 9.39
CA ALA A 87 -3.91 1.53 10.38
C ALA A 87 -5.17 2.36 10.59
N SER A 88 -6.31 1.71 10.82
CA SER A 88 -7.50 2.41 11.29
C SER A 88 -7.45 2.53 12.81
N ASN A 89 -7.78 3.70 13.33
CA ASN A 89 -8.02 3.85 14.76
C ASN A 89 -9.47 3.47 15.13
N GLU A 90 -9.78 3.49 16.42
CA GLU A 90 -11.10 3.13 16.95
C GLU A 90 -12.24 4.05 16.48
N THR A 91 -11.90 5.26 16.03
CA THR A 91 -12.88 6.24 15.52
C THR A 91 -13.09 6.14 14.01
N GLY A 92 -12.47 5.16 13.33
CA GLY A 92 -12.57 4.98 11.88
C GLY A 92 -11.72 5.97 11.05
N SER A 93 -10.77 6.65 11.68
CA SER A 93 -9.76 7.47 10.99
C SER A 93 -8.58 6.61 10.57
N THR A 94 -8.02 6.88 9.40
CA THR A 94 -6.75 6.28 8.95
C THR A 94 -5.57 7.03 9.58
N GLN A 95 -4.74 6.30 10.31
CA GLN A 95 -3.44 6.76 10.79
C GLN A 95 -2.35 6.28 9.84
N ILE A 96 -1.43 7.18 9.48
CA ILE A 96 -0.30 6.89 8.62
C ILE A 96 0.96 6.97 9.47
N PHE A 97 1.69 5.87 9.55
CA PHE A 97 2.97 5.78 10.24
C PHE A 97 4.10 5.60 9.23
N SER A 98 5.29 6.07 9.54
CA SER A 98 6.52 5.65 8.87
C SER A 98 7.35 4.79 9.83
N LEU A 99 7.96 3.73 9.32
CA LEU A 99 9.03 3.00 9.99
C LEU A 99 10.32 3.23 9.22
N ASP A 100 11.38 3.61 9.91
CA ASP A 100 12.74 3.40 9.43
C ASP A 100 13.17 1.97 9.79
N VAL A 101 13.45 1.16 8.79
CA VAL A 101 13.70 -0.28 8.94
C VAL A 101 14.99 -0.55 9.70
N GLU A 102 16.00 0.30 9.54
CA GLU A 102 17.32 0.11 10.15
C GLU A 102 17.26 0.44 11.63
N THR A 103 16.71 1.60 11.97
CA THR A 103 16.61 2.13 13.34
C THR A 103 15.42 1.59 14.13
N GLU A 104 14.45 0.97 13.45
CA GLU A 104 13.18 0.47 14.00
C GLU A 104 12.30 1.56 14.62
N VAL A 105 12.53 2.82 14.23
CA VAL A 105 11.76 3.97 14.73
C VAL A 105 10.44 4.08 13.97
N VAL A 106 9.34 4.01 14.71
CA VAL A 106 7.98 4.25 14.21
C VAL A 106 7.53 5.66 14.56
N GLU A 107 7.06 6.41 13.56
CA GLU A 107 6.57 7.78 13.72
C GLU A 107 5.18 7.93 13.11
N LEU A 108 4.25 8.56 13.85
CA LEU A 108 2.95 8.94 13.32
C LEU A 108 3.09 10.20 12.45
N LYS A 109 2.83 10.07 11.15
CA LYS A 109 2.92 11.16 10.18
C LYS A 109 1.61 11.90 9.97
N SER A 110 0.48 11.20 10.05
CA SER A 110 -0.82 11.79 9.72
C SER A 110 -1.98 11.04 10.36
N THR A 111 -3.07 11.74 10.62
CA THR A 111 -4.39 11.14 10.91
C THR A 111 -5.43 11.78 10.00
N ILE A 112 -6.20 10.94 9.29
CA ILE A 112 -7.17 11.34 8.26
C ILE A 112 -8.51 10.74 8.63
N SER A 113 -9.48 11.59 8.94
CA SER A 113 -10.86 11.21 9.27
C SER A 113 -11.65 10.76 8.04
N ASP A 114 -12.68 9.94 8.26
CA ASP A 114 -13.65 9.50 7.25
C ASP A 114 -13.03 8.84 6.01
N PHE A 115 -11.95 8.11 6.24
CA PHE A 115 -11.16 7.51 5.18
C PHE A 115 -11.14 6.00 5.33
N GLU A 116 -11.99 5.32 4.56
CA GLU A 116 -12.03 3.85 4.48
C GLU A 116 -10.85 3.33 3.67
N PHE A 117 -10.10 2.41 4.25
CA PHE A 117 -8.83 1.97 3.68
C PHE A 117 -9.01 0.96 2.54
N ILE A 118 -8.49 1.31 1.36
CA ILE A 118 -8.35 0.45 0.17
C ILE A 118 -6.93 0.67 -0.38
N PRO A 119 -6.24 -0.34 -0.96
CA PRO A 119 -4.80 -0.27 -1.15
C PRO A 119 -4.30 1.05 -1.72
N PRO A 120 -3.36 1.68 -1.01
CA PRO A 120 -2.87 3.00 -1.33
C PRO A 120 -1.98 2.89 -2.58
N ALA A 121 -1.82 3.99 -3.28
CA ALA A 121 -0.90 4.06 -4.40
C ALA A 121 0.15 5.12 -4.09
N ALA A 122 1.43 4.81 -4.29
CA ALA A 122 2.50 5.81 -4.21
C ALA A 122 2.84 6.31 -5.62
N SER A 123 3.16 7.59 -5.75
CA SER A 123 4.01 8.07 -6.85
C SER A 123 5.47 8.14 -6.40
N GLN A 124 6.37 8.28 -7.36
CA GLN A 124 7.81 8.44 -7.12
C GLN A 124 8.16 9.70 -6.32
N ASN A 125 7.22 10.64 -6.13
CA ASN A 125 7.43 11.93 -5.47
C ASN A 125 6.95 11.95 -4.01
N GLU A 126 6.88 10.80 -3.35
CA GLU A 126 6.39 10.69 -1.96
C GLU A 126 4.94 11.13 -1.76
N LEU A 127 4.18 11.19 -2.85
CA LEU A 127 2.74 11.39 -2.79
C LEU A 127 2.09 10.04 -2.62
N ILE A 128 1.36 9.90 -1.51
CA ILE A 128 0.52 8.77 -1.23
C ILE A 128 -0.91 9.16 -1.56
N TYR A 129 -1.51 8.41 -2.46
CA TYR A 129 -2.92 8.54 -2.77
C TYR A 129 -3.72 7.61 -1.90
N LEU A 130 -4.73 8.19 -1.30
CA LEU A 130 -5.71 7.50 -0.49
C LEU A 130 -7.05 7.72 -1.17
N ARG A 131 -7.90 6.69 -1.20
CA ARG A 131 -9.31 6.83 -1.56
C ARG A 131 -10.26 6.40 -0.45
N ASN A 132 -11.43 7.02 -0.37
CA ASN A 132 -12.61 6.43 0.27
C ASN A 132 -13.70 6.25 -0.80
N LYS A 133 -14.94 5.91 -0.42
CA LYS A 133 -16.05 5.75 -1.38
C LYS A 133 -16.42 7.03 -2.14
N LYS A 134 -16.07 8.22 -1.64
CA LYS A 134 -16.54 9.52 -2.13
C LYS A 134 -15.45 10.37 -2.79
N GLN A 135 -14.19 10.16 -2.43
CA GLN A 135 -13.10 11.01 -2.87
C GLN A 135 -11.76 10.29 -2.90
N ILE A 136 -10.85 10.86 -3.69
CA ILE A 136 -9.42 10.57 -3.68
C ILE A 136 -8.71 11.79 -3.16
N ILE A 137 -7.77 11.58 -2.24
CA ILE A 137 -6.86 12.61 -1.77
C ILE A 137 -5.43 12.19 -2.07
N SER A 138 -4.57 13.17 -2.34
CA SER A 138 -3.13 13.01 -2.23
C SER A 138 -2.67 13.53 -0.86
N TRP A 139 -1.68 12.85 -0.29
CA TRP A 139 -0.95 13.28 0.89
C TRP A 139 0.54 13.26 0.59
N SER A 140 1.23 14.36 0.86
CA SER A 140 2.69 14.45 0.74
C SER A 140 3.36 14.10 2.06
N SER A 141 4.24 13.11 2.10
CA SER A 141 4.96 12.80 3.34
C SER A 141 6.01 13.85 3.71
N SER A 142 6.54 14.60 2.73
CA SER A 142 7.54 15.64 2.96
C SER A 142 6.94 16.93 3.51
N THR A 143 5.79 17.36 2.97
CA THR A 143 5.15 18.63 3.35
C THR A 143 3.95 18.47 4.27
N SER A 144 3.47 17.23 4.46
CA SER A 144 2.18 16.94 5.11
C SER A 144 0.95 17.55 4.43
N GLU A 145 1.12 18.17 3.24
CA GLU A 145 0.02 18.76 2.48
C GLU A 145 -0.96 17.67 2.01
N ARG A 146 -2.23 18.06 1.95
CA ARG A 146 -3.32 17.22 1.45
C ARG A 146 -4.08 17.94 0.36
N ARG A 147 -4.42 17.24 -0.72
CA ARG A 147 -5.25 17.81 -1.79
C ARG A 147 -6.34 16.83 -2.19
N ILE A 148 -7.54 17.34 -2.42
CA ILE A 148 -8.61 16.55 -3.03
C ILE A 148 -8.28 16.43 -4.52
N MET A 149 -8.13 15.19 -4.98
CA MET A 149 -7.75 14.87 -6.35
C MET A 149 -8.97 14.56 -7.21
N ALA A 150 -9.98 13.94 -6.64
CA ALA A 150 -11.22 13.62 -7.33
C ALA A 150 -12.37 13.46 -6.34
N LEU A 151 -13.58 13.77 -6.80
CA LEU A 151 -14.83 13.44 -6.14
C LEU A 151 -15.55 12.41 -7.03
N GLY A 152 -16.13 11.38 -6.42
CA GLY A 152 -16.81 10.32 -7.15
C GLY A 152 -17.97 9.73 -6.37
N THR A 153 -18.90 9.12 -7.08
CA THR A 153 -19.95 8.31 -6.48
C THR A 153 -19.48 6.86 -6.48
N GLU A 154 -19.03 6.39 -5.31
CA GLU A 154 -18.62 4.99 -5.09
C GLU A 154 -17.34 4.59 -5.83
N ILE A 155 -16.20 5.15 -5.42
CA ILE A 155 -14.89 4.74 -5.93
C ILE A 155 -14.62 3.28 -5.50
N LYS A 156 -14.23 2.43 -6.45
CA LYS A 156 -14.04 0.97 -6.29
C LYS A 156 -12.59 0.51 -6.46
N GLY A 157 -11.75 1.29 -7.11
CA GLY A 157 -10.33 0.97 -7.28
C GLY A 157 -9.51 2.20 -7.64
N MET A 158 -8.21 2.11 -7.41
CA MET A 158 -7.27 3.16 -7.75
C MET A 158 -5.90 2.55 -8.07
N ALA A 159 -5.17 3.14 -9.01
CA ALA A 159 -3.80 2.81 -9.33
C ALA A 159 -3.06 4.08 -9.77
N THR A 160 -1.76 4.16 -9.54
CA THR A 160 -0.91 5.23 -10.05
C THR A 160 -0.18 4.79 -11.32
N SER A 161 0.10 5.75 -12.20
CA SER A 161 1.06 5.51 -13.29
C SER A 161 2.48 5.63 -12.74
N PRO A 162 3.35 4.63 -12.96
CA PRO A 162 4.77 4.79 -12.66
C PRO A 162 5.47 5.73 -13.66
N GLU A 163 4.92 5.91 -14.86
CA GLU A 163 5.53 6.70 -15.95
C GLU A 163 5.09 8.16 -15.97
N ILE A 164 3.88 8.43 -15.47
CA ILE A 164 3.30 9.77 -15.46
C ILE A 164 3.16 10.20 -14.01
N LEU A 165 4.11 11.02 -13.57
CA LEU A 165 4.09 11.63 -12.25
C LEU A 165 2.72 12.29 -12.01
N ASP A 166 2.24 12.11 -10.80
CA ASP A 166 0.97 12.61 -10.30
C ASP A 166 -0.30 12.14 -10.99
N ARG A 167 -0.26 11.16 -11.90
CA ARG A 167 -1.48 10.60 -12.50
C ARG A 167 -2.02 9.42 -11.69
N VAL A 168 -3.28 9.54 -11.31
CA VAL A 168 -4.06 8.51 -10.61
C VAL A 168 -5.20 8.06 -11.51
N TYR A 169 -5.24 6.77 -11.82
CA TYR A 169 -6.39 6.12 -12.42
C TYR A 169 -7.32 5.61 -11.33
N TYR A 170 -8.62 5.76 -11.51
CA TYR A 170 -9.61 5.23 -10.57
C TYR A 170 -10.85 4.73 -11.28
N ILE A 171 -11.54 3.80 -10.63
CA ILE A 171 -12.76 3.18 -11.16
C ILE A 171 -13.90 3.56 -10.22
N ASP A 172 -14.98 4.11 -10.75
CA ASP A 172 -16.24 4.28 -10.03
C ASP A 172 -17.27 3.22 -10.47
N SER A 173 -18.54 3.40 -10.13
CA SER A 173 -19.58 2.43 -10.49
C SER A 173 -19.82 2.26 -11.99
N TYR A 174 -19.30 3.12 -12.85
CA TYR A 174 -19.63 3.14 -14.28
C TYR A 174 -18.41 3.23 -15.21
N PHE A 175 -17.34 3.92 -14.81
CA PHE A 175 -16.23 4.25 -15.70
C PHE A 175 -14.86 4.18 -15.02
N VAL A 176 -13.84 4.07 -15.88
CA VAL A 176 -12.44 4.33 -15.51
C VAL A 176 -12.14 5.80 -15.80
N HIS A 177 -11.63 6.49 -14.79
CA HIS A 177 -11.26 7.89 -14.82
C HIS A 177 -9.77 8.04 -14.56
N PHE A 178 -9.23 9.22 -14.86
CA PHE A 178 -7.93 9.63 -14.36
C PHE A 178 -7.98 11.04 -13.78
N THR A 179 -7.09 11.35 -12.85
CA THR A 179 -6.89 12.69 -12.28
C THR A 179 -5.40 12.96 -12.07
N ASN A 180 -5.01 14.23 -11.97
CA ASN A 180 -3.66 14.64 -11.60
C ASN A 180 -3.67 15.91 -10.74
N SER A 181 -2.49 16.34 -10.29
CA SER A 181 -2.33 17.50 -9.39
C SER A 181 -2.85 18.82 -9.98
N ASP A 182 -2.96 18.90 -11.31
CA ASP A 182 -3.36 20.10 -12.04
C ASP A 182 -4.79 20.07 -12.61
N ASN A 183 -5.51 18.94 -12.54
CA ASN A 183 -6.85 18.80 -13.11
C ASN A 183 -7.75 17.82 -12.34
N LEU A 184 -8.96 18.26 -11.97
CA LEU A 184 -9.95 17.53 -11.17
C LEU A 184 -10.75 16.49 -11.99
N GLY A 185 -10.05 15.66 -12.76
CA GLY A 185 -10.64 14.51 -13.44
C GLY A 185 -10.86 14.65 -14.95
N GLY A 186 -10.60 13.56 -15.67
CA GLY A 186 -10.92 13.36 -17.08
C GLY A 186 -11.31 11.91 -17.37
N LEU A 187 -12.07 11.69 -18.43
CA LEU A 187 -12.39 10.34 -18.92
C LEU A 187 -11.14 9.74 -19.61
N ALA A 188 -10.74 8.54 -19.20
CA ALA A 188 -9.66 7.83 -19.88
C ALA A 188 -10.17 7.27 -21.22
N ALA A 189 -9.81 7.90 -22.33
CA ALA A 189 -10.02 7.33 -23.66
C ALA A 189 -8.93 6.28 -23.95
N GLY A 190 -9.37 5.10 -24.41
CA GLY A 190 -8.54 3.91 -24.57
C GLY A 190 -7.32 4.13 -25.46
N ASN A 191 -6.16 3.70 -24.94
CA ASN A 191 -5.10 2.95 -25.65
C ASN A 191 -3.91 2.60 -24.74
N GLU A 192 -3.85 3.10 -23.49
CA GLU A 192 -2.71 2.85 -22.59
C GLU A 192 -3.13 2.59 -21.11
N LEU A 193 -4.15 1.77 -20.89
CA LEU A 193 -4.51 1.33 -19.54
C LEU A 193 -4.18 -0.15 -19.37
N HIS A 194 -2.94 -0.43 -18.97
CA HIS A 194 -2.56 -1.71 -18.39
C HIS A 194 -2.97 -1.72 -16.91
N VAL A 195 -4.26 -1.91 -16.63
CA VAL A 195 -4.74 -2.11 -15.25
C VAL A 195 -4.38 -3.52 -14.81
N ILE A 196 -3.37 -3.64 -13.95
CA ILE A 196 -3.09 -4.88 -13.23
C ILE A 196 -3.93 -4.84 -11.95
N ALA A 197 -5.03 -5.59 -11.93
CA ALA A 197 -5.83 -5.79 -10.73
C ALA A 197 -5.30 -7.00 -9.95
N LEU A 198 -4.95 -6.81 -8.67
CA LEU A 198 -4.79 -7.89 -7.71
C LEU A 198 -6.20 -8.32 -7.27
N ILE A 199 -6.65 -9.48 -7.76
CA ILE A 199 -7.88 -10.11 -7.28
C ILE A 199 -7.53 -10.91 -6.02
N LYS A 200 -8.13 -10.53 -4.90
CA LYS A 200 -8.08 -11.32 -3.66
C LYS A 200 -9.17 -12.39 -3.75
N GLU A 201 -8.77 -13.64 -3.95
CA GLU A 201 -9.64 -14.82 -3.80
C GLU A 201 -9.96 -15.12 -2.33
#